data_AF-A0A7C6TT34-F1
#
_entry.id   AF-A0A7C6TT34-F1
#
_cell.length_a   1.000
_cell.length_b   1.000
_cell.length_c   1.000
_cell.angle_alpha   90.00
_cell.angle_beta   90.00
_cell.angle_gamma   90.00
#
_symmetry.space_group_name_H-M   'P 1'
#
loop_
_entity.id
_entity.type
_entity.pdbx_description
1 polymer ?
#
loop_
_entity_poly.entity_id
_entity_poly.type
_entity_poly.pdbx_seq_one_letter_code
_entity_poly.pdbx_strand_id
1 'polypeptide(L)'
;MIIVHLTWMGPEDQSPPVRFGVNELADAIRGRGMEVVETMADDGNAAGTASVTIGLLLTSSAPKTGASPRFYAEDYVIIPCAEGPMLVGHGPAGMMYACLDLAEQLAMGADLRQVTPRSATPELAVRGLYTFLHNAEAERDWLYDPAFWQDYADTLARYRFNRFNLIYGHQTAHLIPIYAHLLDDLDDDFPGIRVEGITSEERARNLAALQAASAAMASRDITFCLGIW
;
A
#
# COMPACT_ATOMS: atom_id res chain seq x y z
N MET A 1 21.88 4.96 -23.15
CA MET A 1 21.08 4.62 -21.97
C MET A 1 19.72 5.28 -22.14
N ILE A 2 18.63 4.56 -21.90
CA ILE A 2 17.27 5.11 -22.04
C ILE A 2 16.89 5.77 -20.72
N ILE A 3 16.34 6.98 -20.81
CA ILE A 3 15.81 7.72 -19.65
C ILE A 3 14.29 7.66 -19.70
N VAL A 4 13.67 7.25 -18.60
CA VAL A 4 12.21 7.21 -18.45
C VAL A 4 11.78 8.34 -17.54
N HIS A 5 10.90 9.20 -18.05
CA HIS A 5 10.31 10.29 -17.30
C HIS A 5 8.98 9.83 -16.72
N LEU A 6 8.85 9.82 -15.39
CA LEU A 6 7.55 9.69 -14.71
C LEU A 6 6.99 11.10 -14.55
N THR A 7 6.09 11.49 -15.44
CA THR A 7 5.63 12.87 -15.55
C THR A 7 4.25 13.04 -14.95
N TRP A 8 4.15 13.84 -13.90
CA TRP A 8 2.86 14.21 -13.31
C TRP A 8 2.09 15.16 -14.23
N MET A 9 0.90 14.73 -14.64
CA MET A 9 0.00 15.47 -15.54
C MET A 9 -0.97 16.40 -14.78
N GLY A 10 -0.76 16.55 -13.47
CA GLY A 10 -1.51 17.37 -12.53
C GLY A 10 -0.66 17.62 -11.28
N PRO A 11 -1.24 18.06 -10.15
CA PRO A 11 -0.51 18.15 -8.89
C PRO A 11 0.12 16.81 -8.54
N GLU A 12 1.38 16.83 -8.16
CA GLU A 12 2.04 15.66 -7.60
C GLU A 12 1.35 15.23 -6.29
N ASP A 13 1.18 13.93 -6.11
CA ASP A 13 0.64 13.35 -4.88
C ASP A 13 1.74 12.57 -4.14
N GLN A 14 1.99 12.99 -2.90
CA GLN A 14 3.02 12.43 -2.02
C GLN A 14 2.44 11.49 -0.96
N SER A 15 1.18 11.05 -1.12
CA SER A 15 0.58 10.12 -0.17
C SER A 15 1.33 8.78 -0.18
N PRO A 16 1.43 8.09 0.98
CA PRO A 16 2.19 6.85 1.07
C PRO A 16 1.83 5.77 0.04
N PRO A 17 0.55 5.51 -0.30
CA PRO A 17 0.20 4.50 -1.31
C PRO A 17 0.72 4.86 -2.71
N VAL A 18 0.58 6.14 -3.08
CA VAL A 18 1.07 6.65 -4.37
C VAL A 18 2.59 6.50 -4.47
N ARG A 19 3.31 6.92 -3.42
CA ARG A 19 4.77 6.80 -3.38
C ARG A 19 5.25 5.36 -3.43
N PHE A 20 4.56 4.44 -2.76
CA PHE A 20 4.86 3.01 -2.88
C PHE A 20 4.74 2.53 -4.33
N GLY A 21 3.61 2.81 -4.99
CA GLY A 21 3.40 2.40 -6.39
C GLY A 21 4.44 3.01 -7.35
N VAL A 22 4.70 4.32 -7.24
CA VAL A 22 5.69 5.03 -8.07
C VAL A 22 7.09 4.46 -7.87
N ASN A 23 7.48 4.16 -6.62
CA ASN A 23 8.78 3.57 -6.33
C ASN A 23 8.91 2.14 -6.89
N GLU A 24 7.88 1.27 -6.73
CA GLU A 24 7.88 -0.08 -7.30
C GLU A 24 8.00 -0.06 -8.84
N LEU A 25 7.31 0.88 -9.49
CA LEU A 25 7.43 1.09 -10.93
C LEU A 25 8.83 1.58 -11.32
N ALA A 26 9.36 2.57 -10.60
CA ALA A 26 10.71 3.09 -10.84
C ALA A 26 11.76 1.98 -10.70
N ASP A 27 11.64 1.12 -9.69
CA ASP A 27 12.55 -0.01 -9.46
C ASP A 27 12.41 -1.08 -10.54
N ALA A 28 11.19 -1.38 -11.01
CA ALA A 28 10.98 -2.27 -12.16
C ALA A 28 11.64 -1.72 -13.43
N ILE A 29 11.59 -0.41 -13.67
CA ILE A 29 12.25 0.24 -14.81
C ILE A 29 13.78 0.19 -14.65
N ARG A 30 14.31 0.54 -13.47
CA ARG A 30 15.75 0.47 -13.15
C ARG A 30 16.30 -0.94 -13.28
N GLY A 31 15.52 -1.95 -12.88
CA GLY A 31 15.85 -3.37 -13.04
C GLY A 31 16.09 -3.79 -14.49
N ARG A 32 15.62 -3.01 -15.47
CA ARG A 32 15.88 -3.21 -16.90
C ARG A 32 17.03 -2.36 -17.45
N GLY A 33 17.83 -1.73 -16.58
CA GLY A 33 18.99 -0.93 -16.96
C GLY A 33 18.65 0.44 -17.54
N MET A 34 17.45 0.96 -17.25
CA MET A 34 17.01 2.29 -17.64
C MET A 34 17.11 3.26 -16.46
N GLU A 35 17.34 4.54 -16.74
CA GLU A 35 17.27 5.57 -15.71
C GLU A 35 15.85 6.09 -15.55
N VAL A 36 15.51 6.55 -14.34
CA VAL A 36 14.17 7.08 -14.01
C VAL A 36 14.32 8.46 -13.42
N VAL A 37 13.56 9.41 -13.97
CA VAL A 37 13.48 10.79 -13.48
C VAL A 37 12.00 11.14 -13.29
N GLU A 38 11.64 11.66 -12.13
CA GLU A 38 10.29 12.21 -11.91
C GLU A 38 10.27 13.67 -12.37
N THR A 39 9.25 14.07 -13.14
CA THR A 39 9.11 15.43 -13.68
C THR A 39 7.67 15.93 -13.61
N MET A 40 7.47 17.24 -13.79
CA MET A 40 6.16 17.83 -14.00
C MET A 40 5.91 18.09 -15.49
N ALA A 41 4.65 18.12 -15.93
CA ALA A 41 4.30 18.36 -17.33
C ALA A 41 4.79 19.73 -17.89
N ASP A 42 5.03 20.72 -17.03
CA ASP A 42 5.55 22.04 -17.41
C ASP A 42 7.08 22.09 -17.51
N ASP A 43 7.78 21.04 -17.08
CA ASP A 43 9.24 20.92 -17.19
C ASP A 43 9.58 20.55 -18.64
N GLY A 44 9.83 21.55 -19.48
CA GLY A 44 10.06 21.38 -20.91
C GLY A 44 11.00 20.21 -21.25
N ASN A 45 10.55 19.31 -22.12
CA ASN A 45 11.31 18.12 -22.53
C ASN A 45 12.68 18.50 -23.10
N ALA A 46 13.75 18.03 -22.45
CA ALA A 46 15.10 18.12 -22.99
C ALA A 46 15.21 17.21 -24.22
N ALA A 47 15.04 17.79 -25.41
CA ALA A 47 15.22 17.09 -26.68
C ALA A 47 16.69 16.70 -26.87
N GLY A 48 17.00 15.39 -26.91
CA GLY A 48 18.35 14.93 -27.27
C GLY A 48 18.70 13.46 -26.94
N THR A 49 17.97 12.79 -26.05
CA THR A 49 18.25 11.41 -25.64
C THR A 49 17.06 10.50 -25.97
N ALA A 50 17.28 9.20 -26.22
CA ALA A 50 16.19 8.24 -26.33
C ALA A 50 15.42 8.18 -25.00
N SER A 51 14.27 8.85 -24.94
CA SER A 51 13.42 8.94 -23.76
C SER A 51 12.07 8.25 -23.95
N VAL A 52 11.45 7.91 -22.83
CA VAL A 52 10.06 7.44 -22.73
C VAL A 52 9.38 8.25 -21.64
N THR A 53 8.16 8.72 -21.88
CA THR A 53 7.37 9.46 -20.88
C THR A 53 6.20 8.59 -20.43
N ILE A 54 6.16 8.30 -19.14
CA ILE A 54 5.01 7.69 -18.47
C ILE A 54 4.23 8.81 -17.79
N GLY A 55 3.02 9.09 -18.26
CA GLY A 55 2.16 10.11 -17.66
C GLY A 55 1.47 9.57 -16.41
N LEU A 56 1.53 10.30 -15.29
CA LEU A 56 0.82 9.99 -14.05
C LEU A 56 -0.29 11.01 -13.83
N LEU A 57 -1.55 10.54 -13.81
CA LEU A 57 -2.71 11.38 -13.53
C LEU A 57 -3.55 10.79 -12.39
N LEU A 58 -3.54 11.48 -11.25
CA LEU A 58 -4.47 11.20 -10.18
C LEU A 58 -5.78 11.97 -10.43
N THR A 59 -6.92 11.27 -10.41
CA THR A 59 -8.23 11.89 -10.57
C THR A 59 -9.18 11.44 -9.46
N SER A 60 -9.95 12.36 -8.91
CA SER A 60 -11.10 12.06 -8.05
C SER A 60 -12.42 12.04 -8.83
N SER A 61 -12.36 12.32 -10.13
CA SER A 61 -13.53 12.38 -11.02
C SER A 61 -13.73 11.04 -11.69
N ALA A 62 -14.98 10.58 -11.79
CA ALA A 62 -15.32 9.40 -12.58
C ALA A 62 -14.88 9.59 -14.05
N PRO A 63 -14.29 8.57 -14.70
CA PRO A 63 -13.96 8.64 -16.12
C PRO A 63 -15.23 8.91 -16.95
N LYS A 64 -15.15 9.83 -17.92
CA LYS A 64 -16.29 10.23 -18.80
C LYS A 64 -16.77 9.11 -19.74
N THR A 65 -16.11 7.95 -19.73
CA THR A 65 -16.43 6.78 -20.53
C THR A 65 -17.52 5.96 -19.81
N GLY A 66 -18.71 5.86 -20.39
CA GLY A 66 -19.91 5.28 -19.77
C GLY A 66 -19.91 3.76 -19.57
N ALA A 67 -18.99 3.21 -18.79
CA ALA A 67 -19.04 1.83 -18.33
C ALA A 67 -18.95 1.75 -16.79
N SER A 68 -19.89 1.01 -16.20
CA SER A 68 -20.17 0.80 -14.76
C SER A 68 -20.67 2.02 -13.96
N PRO A 69 -21.78 1.90 -13.20
CA PRO A 69 -22.22 2.92 -12.24
C PRO A 69 -21.48 2.85 -10.89
N ARG A 70 -20.51 1.93 -10.71
CA ARG A 70 -19.71 1.80 -9.49
C ARG A 70 -18.28 2.25 -9.78
N PHE A 71 -17.88 3.32 -9.10
CA PHE A 71 -16.52 3.84 -9.10
C PHE A 71 -15.92 3.62 -7.72
N TYR A 72 -14.77 2.97 -7.65
CA TYR A 72 -14.03 2.75 -6.41
C TYR A 72 -12.74 3.56 -6.42
N ALA A 73 -12.26 3.98 -5.25
CA ALA A 73 -10.96 4.64 -5.09
C ALA A 73 -9.76 3.81 -5.60
N GLU A 74 -10.02 2.54 -5.91
CA GLU A 74 -9.10 1.52 -6.39
C GLU A 74 -9.12 1.39 -7.92
N ASP A 75 -10.01 2.09 -8.62
CA ASP A 75 -10.12 2.02 -10.07
C ASP A 75 -8.90 2.65 -10.75
N TYR A 76 -8.47 2.04 -11.86
CA TYR A 76 -7.39 2.61 -12.66
C TYR A 76 -7.45 2.23 -14.14
N VAL A 77 -6.74 3.02 -14.95
CA VAL A 77 -6.62 2.83 -16.39
C VAL A 77 -5.15 2.99 -16.82
N ILE A 78 -4.69 2.10 -17.71
CA ILE A 78 -3.42 2.20 -18.43
C ILE A 78 -3.74 2.42 -19.90
N ILE A 79 -3.31 3.57 -20.42
CA ILE A 79 -3.56 4.00 -21.79
C ILE A 79 -2.23 4.05 -22.55
N PRO A 80 -1.99 3.18 -23.54
CA PRO A 80 -0.81 3.28 -24.39
C PRO A 80 -0.83 4.58 -25.20
N CYS A 81 0.26 5.36 -25.15
CA CYS A 81 0.46 6.54 -25.99
C CYS A 81 1.79 6.44 -26.75
N ALA A 82 1.99 7.33 -27.74
CA ALA A 82 3.17 7.28 -28.62
C ALA A 82 4.51 7.43 -27.86
N GLU A 83 4.55 8.30 -26.84
CA GLU A 83 5.75 8.59 -26.04
C GLU A 83 5.95 7.62 -24.86
N GLY A 84 4.97 6.77 -24.57
CA GLY A 84 4.88 5.90 -23.39
C GLY A 84 3.46 5.90 -22.81
N PRO A 85 3.15 5.03 -21.84
CA PRO A 85 1.79 4.87 -21.33
C PRO A 85 1.39 6.00 -20.38
N MET A 86 0.10 6.29 -20.33
CA MET A 86 -0.51 7.13 -19.31
C MET A 86 -1.22 6.25 -18.28
N LEU A 87 -0.87 6.43 -17.02
CA LEU A 87 -1.47 5.80 -15.85
C LEU A 87 -2.47 6.78 -15.23
N VAL A 88 -3.72 6.37 -15.13
CA VAL A 88 -4.79 7.15 -14.51
C VAL A 88 -5.32 6.38 -13.31
N GLY A 89 -5.16 6.94 -12.11
CA GLY A 89 -5.65 6.36 -10.86
C GLY A 89 -6.83 7.14 -10.28
N HIS A 90 -7.90 6.46 -9.90
CA HIS A 90 -9.06 7.09 -9.24
C HIS A 90 -8.82 7.28 -7.74
N GLY A 91 -7.84 8.09 -7.36
CA GLY A 91 -7.39 8.24 -5.98
C GLY A 91 -6.16 7.39 -5.64
N PRO A 92 -5.63 7.50 -4.40
CA PRO A 92 -4.33 6.95 -4.04
C PRO A 92 -4.15 5.45 -4.29
N ALA A 93 -5.11 4.60 -3.88
CA ALA A 93 -5.06 3.17 -4.17
C ALA A 93 -5.09 2.86 -5.68
N GLY A 94 -5.96 3.52 -6.44
CA GLY A 94 -6.03 3.33 -7.89
C GLY A 94 -4.70 3.67 -8.57
N MET A 95 -4.06 4.77 -8.19
CA MET A 95 -2.74 5.12 -8.71
C MET A 95 -1.66 4.12 -8.30
N MET A 96 -1.67 3.68 -7.04
CA MET A 96 -0.78 2.62 -6.56
C MET A 96 -0.93 1.35 -7.42
N TYR A 97 -2.16 0.88 -7.65
CA TYR A 97 -2.43 -0.30 -8.46
C TYR A 97 -2.10 -0.13 -9.95
N ALA A 98 -2.26 1.08 -10.51
CA ALA A 98 -1.85 1.38 -11.88
C ALA A 98 -0.34 1.22 -12.07
N CYS A 99 0.44 1.74 -11.12
CA CYS A 99 1.90 1.61 -11.13
C CYS A 99 2.34 0.15 -10.94
N LEU A 100 1.71 -0.57 -10.00
CA LEU A 100 1.98 -1.99 -9.76
C LEU A 100 1.64 -2.86 -10.98
N ASP A 101 0.52 -2.61 -11.67
CA ASP A 101 0.15 -3.35 -12.89
C ASP A 101 1.18 -3.09 -14.01
N LEU A 102 1.59 -1.84 -14.23
CA LEU A 102 2.65 -1.56 -15.20
C LEU A 102 3.97 -2.24 -14.80
N ALA A 103 4.35 -2.21 -13.52
CA ALA A 103 5.54 -2.92 -13.02
C ALA A 103 5.46 -4.43 -13.28
N GLU A 104 4.30 -5.06 -13.04
CA GLU A 104 4.03 -6.46 -13.35
C GLU A 104 4.17 -6.74 -14.86
N GLN A 105 3.62 -5.89 -15.73
CA GLN A 105 3.77 -6.02 -17.18
C GLN A 105 5.24 -5.96 -17.61
N LEU A 106 6.02 -5.03 -17.03
CA LEU A 106 7.46 -4.93 -17.30
C LEU A 106 8.23 -6.16 -16.82
N ALA A 107 7.87 -6.70 -15.65
CA ALA A 107 8.44 -7.93 -15.13
C ALA A 107 8.12 -9.15 -16.02
N MET A 108 6.93 -9.16 -16.65
CA MET A 108 6.56 -10.15 -17.66
C MET A 108 7.19 -9.91 -19.04
N GLY A 109 8.01 -8.87 -19.18
CA GLY A 109 8.81 -8.59 -20.39
C GLY A 109 8.19 -7.60 -21.37
N ALA A 110 7.04 -7.00 -21.07
CA ALA A 110 6.41 -6.00 -21.93
C ALA A 110 7.35 -4.83 -22.23
N ASP A 111 7.36 -4.30 -23.46
CA ASP A 111 8.06 -3.06 -23.79
C ASP A 111 7.25 -1.87 -23.27
N LEU A 112 7.90 -0.85 -22.70
CA LEU A 112 7.24 0.38 -22.24
C LEU A 112 6.41 1.05 -23.34
N ARG A 113 6.77 0.92 -24.62
CA ARG A 113 6.00 1.48 -25.75
C ARG A 113 4.91 0.54 -26.27
N GLN A 114 4.85 -0.69 -25.78
CA GLN A 114 3.90 -1.72 -26.21
C GLN A 114 3.25 -2.42 -25.02
N VAL A 115 2.87 -1.62 -24.01
CA VAL A 115 2.15 -2.14 -22.84
C VAL A 115 0.73 -2.52 -23.23
N THR A 116 0.16 -3.46 -22.48
CA THR A 116 -1.23 -3.88 -22.68
C THR A 116 -2.14 -2.82 -22.06
N PRO A 117 -3.11 -2.26 -22.82
CA PRO A 117 -4.09 -1.34 -22.25
C PRO A 117 -4.91 -2.04 -21.17
N ARG A 118 -5.21 -1.31 -20.09
CA ARG A 118 -5.96 -1.85 -18.94
C ARG A 118 -7.02 -0.85 -18.50
N SER A 119 -8.20 -1.35 -18.15
CA SER A 119 -9.19 -0.63 -17.35
C SER A 119 -9.62 -1.60 -16.27
N ALA A 120 -9.34 -1.29 -15.01
CA ALA A 120 -9.53 -2.20 -13.89
C ALA A 120 -10.43 -1.56 -12.83
N THR A 121 -11.40 -2.35 -12.40
CA THR A 121 -12.31 -2.06 -11.28
C THR A 121 -12.37 -3.33 -10.43
N PRO A 122 -12.25 -3.25 -9.10
CA PRO A 122 -12.30 -4.43 -8.26
C PRO A 122 -13.70 -5.06 -8.29
N GLU A 123 -13.78 -6.36 -8.58
CA GLU A 123 -15.03 -7.14 -8.50
C GLU A 123 -15.54 -7.27 -7.06
N LEU A 124 -14.61 -7.35 -6.11
CA LEU A 124 -14.89 -7.42 -4.68
C LEU A 124 -14.47 -6.11 -4.01
N ALA A 125 -15.44 -5.41 -3.43
CA ALA A 125 -15.19 -4.19 -2.66
C ALA A 125 -14.32 -4.44 -1.41
N VAL A 126 -14.33 -5.66 -0.88
CA VAL A 126 -13.48 -6.07 0.25
C VAL A 126 -12.70 -7.32 -0.14
N ARG A 127 -11.39 -7.22 -0.07
CA ARG A 127 -10.43 -8.31 -0.28
C ARG A 127 -9.58 -8.35 0.98
N GLY A 128 -10.00 -9.19 1.92
CA GLY A 128 -9.51 -9.17 3.29
C GLY A 128 -8.78 -10.44 3.70
N LEU A 129 -7.77 -10.28 4.54
CA LEU A 129 -7.13 -11.37 5.29
C LEU A 129 -7.25 -11.12 6.80
N TYR A 130 -7.13 -12.20 7.57
CA TYR A 130 -7.04 -12.11 9.01
C TYR A 130 -5.93 -13.01 9.55
N THR A 131 -5.34 -12.57 10.66
CA THR A 131 -4.36 -13.35 11.43
C THR A 131 -4.75 -13.30 12.89
N PHE A 132 -4.76 -14.44 13.55
CA PHE A 132 -5.00 -14.55 14.97
C PHE A 132 -3.67 -14.61 15.74
N LEU A 133 -3.61 -13.88 16.84
CA LEU A 133 -2.55 -14.02 17.84
C LEU A 133 -2.93 -15.11 18.82
N HIS A 134 -2.04 -16.07 19.00
CA HIS A 134 -2.28 -17.31 19.75
C HIS A 134 -1.15 -17.65 20.71
N ASN A 135 0.08 -17.31 20.38
CA ASN A 135 1.24 -17.84 21.08
C ASN A 135 2.45 -16.89 21.00
N ALA A 136 2.90 -16.46 22.18
CA ALA A 136 4.02 -15.54 22.32
C ALA A 136 5.33 -16.01 21.69
N GLU A 137 5.58 -17.32 21.64
CA GLU A 137 6.80 -17.87 21.05
C GLU A 137 6.72 -17.89 19.52
N ALA A 138 5.59 -18.30 18.95
CA ALA A 138 5.35 -18.29 17.51
C ALA A 138 5.29 -16.87 16.92
N GLU A 139 4.87 -15.89 17.72
CA GLU A 139 4.70 -14.49 17.29
C GLU A 139 5.90 -13.59 17.60
N ARG A 140 6.88 -14.08 18.37
CA ARG A 140 7.99 -13.30 18.93
C ARG A 140 8.76 -12.50 17.88
N ASP A 141 9.04 -13.13 16.74
CA ASP A 141 9.99 -12.62 15.76
C ASP A 141 9.37 -11.61 14.79
N TRP A 142 8.04 -11.53 14.72
CA TRP A 142 7.36 -10.68 13.74
C TRP A 142 6.37 -9.70 14.35
N LEU A 143 5.67 -10.05 15.43
CA LEU A 143 4.64 -9.18 16.02
C LEU A 143 5.21 -7.81 16.43
N TYR A 144 6.42 -7.83 16.97
CA TYR A 144 7.11 -6.65 17.48
C TYR A 144 8.09 -6.03 16.49
N ASP A 145 8.19 -6.54 15.26
CA ASP A 145 9.11 -6.04 14.24
C ASP A 145 8.37 -5.07 13.29
N PRO A 146 8.68 -3.76 13.33
CA PRO A 146 8.08 -2.81 12.39
C PRO A 146 8.41 -3.11 10.92
N ALA A 147 9.58 -3.70 10.64
CA ALA A 147 9.98 -4.03 9.28
C ALA A 147 9.09 -5.13 8.70
N PHE A 148 8.81 -6.18 9.48
CA PHE A 148 7.83 -7.20 9.13
C PHE A 148 6.48 -6.60 8.73
N TRP A 149 5.96 -5.64 9.52
CA TRP A 149 4.66 -5.04 9.23
C TRP A 149 4.64 -4.26 7.91
N GLN A 150 5.73 -3.53 7.61
CA GLN A 150 5.87 -2.84 6.33
C GLN A 150 5.96 -3.83 5.16
N ASP A 151 6.83 -4.83 5.24
CA ASP A 151 7.01 -5.85 4.20
C ASP A 151 5.71 -6.65 3.96
N TYR A 152 4.97 -6.92 5.04
CA TYR A 152 3.68 -7.59 4.97
C TYR A 152 2.64 -6.70 4.28
N ALA A 153 2.54 -5.41 4.64
CA ALA A 153 1.65 -4.45 3.97
C ALA A 153 1.98 -4.29 2.48
N ASP A 154 3.26 -4.20 2.13
CA ASP A 154 3.74 -4.13 0.73
C ASP A 154 3.31 -5.37 -0.05
N THR A 155 3.43 -6.55 0.57
CA THR A 155 3.02 -7.81 -0.04
C THR A 155 1.51 -7.87 -0.27
N LEU A 156 0.72 -7.43 0.72
CA LEU A 156 -0.72 -7.33 0.59
C LEU A 156 -1.14 -6.35 -0.53
N ALA A 157 -0.46 -5.20 -0.64
CA ALA A 157 -0.71 -4.21 -1.68
C ALA A 157 -0.41 -4.75 -3.08
N ARG A 158 0.73 -5.45 -3.27
CA ARG A 158 1.06 -6.16 -4.52
C ARG A 158 -0.02 -7.18 -4.90
N TYR A 159 -0.58 -7.89 -3.93
CA TYR A 159 -1.70 -8.82 -4.14
C TYR A 159 -3.08 -8.14 -4.13
N ARG A 160 -3.11 -6.81 -4.05
CA ARG A 160 -4.30 -5.96 -4.10
C ARG A 160 -5.32 -6.28 -2.98
N PHE A 161 -4.88 -6.79 -1.83
CA PHE A 161 -5.72 -6.86 -0.63
C PHE A 161 -5.93 -5.45 -0.08
N ASN A 162 -7.14 -5.14 0.39
CA ASN A 162 -7.50 -3.80 0.88
C ASN A 162 -8.04 -3.80 2.33
N ARG A 163 -8.00 -4.97 2.99
CA ARG A 163 -8.35 -5.10 4.41
C ARG A 163 -7.47 -6.13 5.10
N PHE A 164 -7.03 -5.80 6.30
CA PHE A 164 -6.31 -6.73 7.17
C PHE A 164 -6.88 -6.68 8.58
N ASN A 165 -7.15 -7.85 9.18
CA ASN A 165 -7.69 -7.98 10.52
C ASN A 165 -6.70 -8.71 11.44
N LEU A 166 -6.15 -8.02 12.42
CA LEU A 166 -5.29 -8.62 13.44
C LEU A 166 -6.16 -8.95 14.66
N ILE A 167 -6.36 -10.24 14.90
CA ILE A 167 -7.32 -10.73 15.89
C ILE A 167 -6.60 -11.13 17.16
N TYR A 168 -6.93 -10.44 18.24
CA TYR A 168 -6.61 -10.80 19.62
C TYR A 168 -7.79 -11.57 20.22
N GLY A 169 -7.59 -12.31 21.31
CA GLY A 169 -8.71 -13.02 21.97
C GLY A 169 -8.80 -14.52 21.69
N HIS A 170 -7.87 -15.11 20.93
CA HIS A 170 -8.00 -16.52 20.58
C HIS A 170 -7.63 -17.46 21.73
N GLN A 171 -8.63 -18.01 22.43
CA GLN A 171 -8.63 -19.19 23.34
C GLN A 171 -7.36 -19.49 24.18
N THR A 172 -6.51 -18.51 24.44
CA THR A 172 -5.24 -18.59 25.17
C THR A 172 -5.10 -17.37 26.09
N ALA A 173 -4.06 -17.34 26.92
CA ALA A 173 -3.76 -16.17 27.74
C ALA A 173 -2.91 -15.11 27.01
N HIS A 174 -2.51 -15.38 25.76
CA HIS A 174 -1.59 -14.50 25.04
C HIS A 174 -2.28 -13.18 24.66
N LEU A 175 -1.78 -12.07 25.22
CA LEU A 175 -2.27 -10.70 25.00
C LEU A 175 -3.77 -10.52 25.30
N ILE A 176 -4.29 -11.27 26.27
CA ILE A 176 -5.69 -11.22 26.71
C ILE A 176 -5.73 -11.02 28.24
N PRO A 177 -6.56 -10.09 28.76
CA PRO A 177 -7.42 -9.16 28.02
C PRO A 177 -6.63 -8.00 27.38
N ILE A 178 -6.97 -7.66 26.13
CA ILE A 178 -6.19 -6.74 25.26
C ILE A 178 -5.83 -5.43 25.97
N TYR A 179 -6.81 -4.76 26.56
CA TYR A 179 -6.62 -3.46 27.22
C TYR A 179 -5.58 -3.52 28.34
N ALA A 180 -5.57 -4.57 29.17
CA ALA A 180 -4.61 -4.70 30.26
C ALA A 180 -3.19 -5.05 29.78
N HIS A 181 -3.05 -5.55 28.55
CA HIS A 181 -1.76 -5.80 27.90
C HIS A 181 -1.23 -4.60 27.11
N LEU A 182 -2.07 -3.60 26.79
CA LEU A 182 -1.72 -2.50 25.87
C LEU A 182 -1.85 -1.09 26.46
N LEU A 183 -2.79 -0.83 27.37
CA LEU A 183 -3.18 0.52 27.81
C LEU A 183 -3.03 0.69 29.31
N ASP A 184 -2.40 1.77 29.77
CA ASP A 184 -2.13 2.09 31.18
C ASP A 184 -3.07 3.14 31.78
N ASP A 185 -3.88 3.79 30.96
CA ASP A 185 -4.85 4.81 31.37
C ASP A 185 -6.00 4.28 32.24
N LEU A 186 -6.25 2.97 32.21
CA LEU A 186 -7.27 2.32 33.03
C LEU A 186 -6.79 1.98 34.46
N ASP A 187 -5.49 2.11 34.75
CA ASP A 187 -4.91 1.64 36.00
C ASP A 187 -5.39 2.41 37.24
N ASP A 188 -5.76 3.68 37.07
CA ASP A 188 -6.27 4.56 38.13
C ASP A 188 -7.75 4.29 38.45
N ASP A 189 -8.57 4.15 37.41
CA ASP A 189 -10.01 3.89 37.53
C ASP A 189 -10.31 2.42 37.89
N PHE A 190 -9.45 1.50 37.44
CA PHE A 190 -9.63 0.06 37.58
C PHE A 190 -8.35 -0.66 38.04
N PRO A 191 -7.83 -0.37 39.25
CA PRO A 191 -6.57 -0.94 39.73
C PRO A 191 -6.57 -2.47 39.86
N GLY A 192 -7.75 -3.10 39.92
CA GLY A 192 -7.90 -4.56 39.94
C GLY A 192 -7.85 -5.24 38.56
N ILE A 193 -7.87 -4.47 37.47
CA ILE A 193 -7.83 -4.99 36.10
C ILE A 193 -6.39 -4.91 35.58
N ARG A 194 -5.57 -5.87 36.01
CA ARG A 194 -4.15 -5.94 35.63
C ARG A 194 -3.73 -7.35 35.28
N VAL A 195 -2.73 -7.45 34.40
CA VAL A 195 -2.01 -8.70 34.14
C VAL A 195 -0.89 -8.81 35.16
N GLU A 196 -0.81 -9.94 35.84
CA GLU A 196 0.27 -10.18 36.80
C GLU A 196 1.63 -10.18 36.07
N GLY A 197 2.57 -9.38 36.57
CA GLY A 197 3.95 -9.36 36.08
C GLY A 197 4.21 -8.52 34.84
N ILE A 198 3.20 -7.93 34.18
CA ILE A 198 3.43 -7.06 33.02
C ILE A 198 4.10 -5.76 33.44
N THR A 199 5.15 -5.34 32.73
CA THR A 199 5.79 -4.04 32.95
C THR A 199 5.19 -2.94 32.08
N SER A 200 5.42 -1.67 32.46
CA SER A 200 5.03 -0.52 31.64
C SER A 200 5.73 -0.53 30.28
N GLU A 201 7.00 -0.98 30.22
CA GLU A 201 7.75 -1.12 28.98
C GLU A 201 7.17 -2.21 28.07
N GLU A 202 6.76 -3.35 28.63
CA GLU A 202 6.10 -4.41 27.87
C GLU A 202 4.75 -3.94 27.30
N ARG A 203 3.97 -3.23 28.11
CA ARG A 203 2.69 -2.64 27.70
C ARG A 203 2.87 -1.62 26.57
N ALA A 204 3.85 -0.73 26.71
CA ALA A 204 4.21 0.23 25.67
C ALA A 204 4.68 -0.47 24.38
N ARG A 205 5.46 -1.55 24.50
CA ARG A 205 5.90 -2.36 23.35
C ARG A 205 4.74 -3.05 22.64
N ASN A 206 3.78 -3.60 23.38
CA ASN A 206 2.56 -4.21 22.81
C ASN A 206 1.71 -3.18 22.06
N LEU A 207 1.54 -1.98 22.63
CA LEU A 207 0.82 -0.89 21.97
C LEU A 207 1.55 -0.42 20.70
N ALA A 208 2.88 -0.26 20.77
CA ALA A 208 3.70 0.13 19.63
C ALA A 208 3.62 -0.89 18.49
N ALA A 209 3.56 -2.20 18.79
CA ALA A 209 3.36 -3.24 17.79
C ALA A 209 2.01 -3.11 17.06
N LEU A 210 0.92 -2.91 17.81
CA LEU A 210 -0.41 -2.68 17.22
C LEU A 210 -0.43 -1.42 16.34
N GLN A 211 0.18 -0.33 16.81
CA GLN A 211 0.29 0.92 16.06
C GLN A 211 1.14 0.76 14.80
N ALA A 212 2.26 0.04 14.88
CA ALA A 212 3.11 -0.25 13.73
C ALA A 212 2.37 -1.06 12.66
N ALA A 213 1.63 -2.09 13.06
CA ALA A 213 0.79 -2.87 12.15
C ALA A 213 -0.27 -1.99 11.47
N SER A 214 -1.00 -1.18 12.26
CA SER A 214 -2.04 -0.28 11.73
C SER A 214 -1.46 0.78 10.79
N ALA A 215 -0.31 1.36 11.12
CA ALA A 215 0.34 2.38 10.31
C ALA A 215 0.87 1.81 8.99
N ALA A 216 1.47 0.61 9.03
CA ALA A 216 1.93 -0.08 7.83
C ALA A 216 0.79 -0.34 6.85
N MET A 217 -0.33 -0.91 7.33
CA MET A 217 -1.52 -1.14 6.50
C MET A 217 -2.08 0.16 5.92
N ALA A 218 -2.26 1.20 6.75
CA ALA A 218 -2.76 2.49 6.29
C ALA A 218 -1.85 3.12 5.23
N SER A 219 -0.53 2.92 5.32
CA SER A 219 0.43 3.44 4.36
C SER A 219 0.33 2.80 2.96
N ARG A 220 -0.46 1.74 2.81
CA ARG A 220 -0.79 1.08 1.53
C ARG A 220 -2.28 1.14 1.19
N ASP A 221 -3.02 2.04 1.83
CA ASP A 221 -4.49 2.17 1.72
C ASP A 221 -5.25 0.88 2.10
N ILE A 222 -4.66 0.07 2.99
CA ILE A 222 -5.26 -1.15 3.51
C ILE A 222 -5.96 -0.79 4.82
N THR A 223 -7.26 -1.08 4.88
CA THR A 223 -8.04 -0.88 6.12
C THR A 223 -7.57 -1.88 7.18
N PHE A 224 -6.96 -1.39 8.25
CA PHE A 224 -6.66 -2.18 9.44
C PHE A 224 -7.91 -2.37 10.30
N CYS A 225 -8.16 -3.59 10.75
CA CYS A 225 -9.18 -3.92 11.73
C CYS A 225 -8.53 -4.58 12.94
N LEU A 226 -8.84 -4.06 14.14
CA LEU A 226 -8.55 -4.75 15.39
C LEU A 226 -9.66 -5.77 15.64
N GLY A 227 -9.31 -7.05 15.58
CA GLY A 227 -10.23 -8.14 15.88
C GLY A 227 -10.20 -8.48 17.36
N ILE A 228 -11.38 -8.70 17.92
CA ILE A 228 -11.56 -9.16 19.31
C ILE A 228 -12.44 -10.40 19.25
N TRP A 229 -11.94 -11.50 19.82
CA TRP A 229 -12.64 -12.77 19.93
C TRP A 229 -13.08 -13.03 21.37
#